data_AF-A0A9E4ZPT4-F1
#
_entry.id   AF-A0A9E4ZPT4-F1
#
_cell.length_a   1.000
_cell.length_b   1.000
_cell.length_c   1.000
_cell.angle_alpha   90.00
_cell.angle_beta   90.00
_cell.angle_gamma   90.00
#
_symmetry.space_group_name_H-M   'P 1'
#
loop_
_entity.id
_entity.type
_entity.pdbx_description
1 polymer ?
#
loop_
_entity_poly.entity_id
_entity_poly.type
_entity_poly.pdbx_seq_one_letter_code
_entity_poly.pdbx_strand_id
1 'polypeptide(L)'
;MRQKFNLPSKVAQDCYRDAIAIYKSWLKNPKRGRYPIVRKVSVLLTPELLYSIDLNKMVVRIAGVGESQIVGYPRNLQEYKDWEIREARLVLRDGKVYLKVSLLKSWKEPEVNDGVAVDVNMAEVVVGKDDEKYVRIPT
;
A
#
# COMPACT_ATOMS: atom_id res chain seq x y z
N MET A 1 -25.37 6.74 10.62
CA MET A 1 -24.14 7.45 10.20
C MET A 1 -24.43 8.81 9.59
N ARG A 2 -25.20 8.89 8.50
CA ARG A 2 -25.41 10.14 7.76
C ARG A 2 -26.07 11.27 8.59
N GLN A 3 -27.11 10.97 9.37
CA GLN A 3 -27.79 11.98 10.19
C GLN A 3 -26.99 12.41 11.43
N LYS A 4 -26.28 11.49 12.08
CA LYS A 4 -25.59 11.74 13.36
C LYS A 4 -24.15 12.25 13.20
N PHE A 5 -23.45 11.80 12.16
CA PHE A 5 -22.02 12.04 11.97
C PHE A 5 -21.69 12.68 10.62
N ASN A 6 -22.70 12.96 9.79
CA ASN A 6 -22.53 13.51 8.44
C ASN A 6 -21.54 12.72 7.55
N LEU A 7 -21.36 11.43 7.83
CA LEU A 7 -20.46 10.57 7.06
C LEU A 7 -21.19 9.92 5.88
N PRO A 8 -20.53 9.78 4.71
CA PRO A 8 -21.07 9.04 3.58
C PRO A 8 -21.39 7.59 3.93
N SER A 9 -22.49 7.04 3.39
CA SER A 9 -22.85 5.63 3.59
C SER A 9 -21.76 4.66 3.11
N LYS A 10 -20.97 5.06 2.11
CA LYS A 10 -19.84 4.28 1.59
C LYS A 10 -18.76 4.01 2.65
N VAL A 11 -18.59 4.90 3.63
CA VAL A 11 -17.67 4.66 4.77
C VAL A 11 -18.10 3.43 5.56
N ALA A 12 -19.41 3.28 5.82
CA ALA A 12 -19.93 2.10 6.51
C ALA A 12 -19.66 0.81 5.73
N GLN A 13 -19.88 0.85 4.41
CA GLN A 13 -19.65 -0.30 3.54
C GLN A 13 -18.18 -0.72 3.54
N ASP A 14 -17.25 0.23 3.49
CA ASP A 14 -15.82 -0.05 3.52
C ASP A 14 -15.38 -0.60 4.89
N CYS A 15 -15.95 -0.12 6.01
CA CYS A 15 -15.75 -0.72 7.32
C CYS A 15 -16.22 -2.17 7.40
N TYR A 16 -17.40 -2.48 6.85
CA TYR A 16 -17.91 -3.86 6.79
C TYR A 16 -17.02 -4.75 5.92
N ARG A 17 -16.57 -4.24 4.77
CA ARG A 17 -15.67 -4.97 3.88
C ARG A 17 -14.35 -5.31 4.56
N ASP A 18 -13.75 -4.36 5.27
CA ASP A 18 -12.51 -4.56 6.03
C ASP A 18 -12.71 -5.62 7.14
N ALA A 19 -13.79 -5.50 7.92
CA ALA A 19 -14.12 -6.46 8.97
C ALA A 19 -14.35 -7.88 8.43
N ILE A 20 -15.08 -8.02 7.32
CA ILE A 20 -15.33 -9.30 6.66
C ILE A 20 -14.01 -9.90 6.13
N ALA A 21 -13.14 -9.07 5.54
CA ALA A 21 -11.84 -9.52 5.03
C ALA A 21 -10.96 -10.08 6.17
N ILE A 22 -10.88 -9.34 7.28
CA ILE A 22 -10.14 -9.77 8.49
C ILE A 22 -10.73 -11.08 9.04
N TYR A 23 -12.06 -11.16 9.18
CA TYR A 23 -12.73 -12.34 9.70
C TYR A 23 -12.53 -13.57 8.81
N LYS A 24 -12.71 -13.43 7.49
CA LYS A 24 -12.48 -14.52 6.52
C LYS A 24 -11.02 -14.99 6.54
N SER A 25 -10.06 -14.07 6.65
CA SER A 25 -8.65 -14.40 6.77
C SER A 25 -8.36 -15.21 8.04
N TRP A 26 -8.89 -14.79 9.18
CA TRP A 26 -8.76 -15.53 10.45
C TRP A 26 -9.41 -16.92 10.37
N LEU A 27 -10.62 -17.01 9.80
CA LEU A 27 -11.37 -18.26 9.70
C LEU A 27 -10.62 -19.31 8.86
N LYS A 28 -9.99 -18.86 7.76
CA LYS A 28 -9.19 -19.70 6.85
C LYS A 28 -7.81 -20.08 7.39
N ASN A 29 -7.34 -19.46 8.48
CA ASN A 29 -6.03 -19.78 9.03
C ASN A 29 -6.09 -21.10 9.84
N PRO A 30 -5.35 -22.16 9.44
CA PRO A 30 -5.33 -23.43 10.17
C PRO A 30 -4.73 -23.29 11.58
N LYS A 31 -3.86 -22.30 11.82
CA LYS A 31 -3.27 -21.96 13.12
C LYS A 31 -4.00 -20.77 13.76
N ARG A 32 -5.34 -20.75 13.65
CA ARG A 32 -6.13 -19.62 14.17
C ARG A 32 -6.00 -19.50 15.68
N GLY A 33 -5.43 -18.37 16.11
CA GLY A 33 -5.33 -17.97 17.51
C GLY A 33 -6.56 -17.18 17.96
N ARG A 34 -6.33 -16.17 18.83
CA ARG A 34 -7.38 -15.31 19.37
C ARG A 34 -8.25 -14.67 18.27
N TYR A 35 -9.51 -14.43 18.62
CA TYR A 35 -10.47 -13.76 17.74
C TYR A 35 -9.95 -12.37 17.30
N PRO A 36 -10.12 -12.00 16.02
CA PRO A 36 -9.65 -10.71 15.53
C PRO A 36 -10.40 -9.56 16.21
N ILE A 37 -9.64 -8.61 16.76
CA ILE A 37 -10.18 -7.39 17.35
C ILE A 37 -9.55 -6.17 16.68
N VAL A 38 -10.31 -5.09 16.55
CA VAL A 38 -9.81 -3.82 16.04
C VAL A 38 -8.97 -3.16 17.12
N ARG A 39 -7.64 -3.22 16.98
CA ARG A 39 -6.70 -2.61 17.94
C ARG A 39 -6.31 -1.17 17.61
N LYS A 40 -6.49 -0.76 16.35
CA LYS A 40 -6.05 0.54 15.84
C LYS A 40 -7.21 1.22 15.15
N VAL A 41 -7.38 2.51 15.41
CA VAL A 41 -8.39 3.34 14.75
C VAL A 41 -7.92 3.57 13.32
N SER A 42 -8.55 2.87 12.38
CA SER A 42 -8.28 3.05 10.96
C SER A 42 -9.52 2.81 10.12
N VAL A 43 -9.60 3.48 8.99
CA VAL A 43 -10.71 3.37 8.04
C VAL A 43 -10.16 3.18 6.64
N LEU A 44 -10.73 2.23 5.90
CA LEU A 44 -10.44 2.02 4.48
C LEU A 44 -11.23 3.05 3.65
N LEU A 45 -10.56 3.64 2.66
CA LEU A 45 -11.10 4.66 1.79
C LEU A 45 -11.02 4.17 0.34
N THR A 46 -12.19 4.01 -0.28
CA THR A 46 -12.30 3.73 -1.73
C THR A 46 -11.93 4.98 -2.54
N PRO A 47 -11.04 4.88 -3.56
CA PRO A 47 -10.65 6.01 -4.41
C PRO A 47 -11.86 6.61 -5.12
N GLU A 48 -11.80 7.92 -5.36
CA GLU A 48 -12.79 8.77 -6.03
C GLU A 48 -14.16 8.90 -5.34
N LEU A 49 -14.52 7.95 -4.47
CA LEU A 49 -15.77 7.95 -3.71
C LEU A 49 -15.59 8.53 -2.31
N LEU A 50 -14.56 8.07 -1.60
CA LEU A 50 -14.29 8.49 -0.22
C LEU A 50 -13.07 9.38 -0.11
N TYR A 51 -12.16 9.33 -1.08
CA TYR A 51 -11.01 10.21 -1.09
C TYR A 51 -10.48 10.46 -2.50
N SER A 52 -9.78 11.58 -2.67
CA SER A 52 -8.98 11.88 -3.85
C SER A 52 -7.70 12.57 -3.40
N ILE A 53 -6.64 12.42 -4.19
CA ILE A 53 -5.34 13.05 -3.92
C ILE A 53 -4.92 13.82 -5.17
N ASP A 54 -4.47 15.05 -4.97
CA ASP A 54 -3.75 15.84 -5.97
C ASP A 54 -2.29 15.92 -5.55
N LEU A 55 -1.43 15.12 -6.19
CA LEU A 55 0.01 15.07 -5.92
C LEU A 55 0.78 16.28 -6.48
N ASN A 56 0.14 17.12 -7.30
CA ASN A 56 0.74 18.37 -7.77
C ASN A 56 0.52 19.49 -6.75
N LYS A 57 -0.70 19.58 -6.21
CA LYS A 57 -1.05 20.55 -5.16
C LYS A 57 -0.71 20.08 -3.75
N MET A 58 -0.30 18.82 -3.60
CA MET A 58 -0.06 18.16 -2.32
C MET A 58 -1.27 18.24 -1.39
N VAL A 59 -2.43 17.89 -1.94
CA VAL A 59 -3.72 17.99 -1.27
C VAL A 59 -4.41 16.64 -1.27
N VAL A 60 -5.06 16.32 -0.15
CA VAL A 60 -6.02 15.22 -0.06
C VAL A 60 -7.41 15.77 0.23
N ARG A 61 -8.41 15.25 -0.46
CA ARG A 61 -9.83 15.43 -0.12
C ARG A 61 -10.37 14.13 0.46
N ILE A 62 -11.00 14.21 1.61
CA ILE A 62 -11.67 13.07 2.26
C ILE A 62 -13.16 13.39 2.41
N ALA A 63 -14.02 12.51 1.92
CA ALA A 63 -15.46 12.69 1.98
C ALA A 63 -15.95 12.74 3.43
N GLY A 64 -16.71 13.79 3.77
CA GLY A 64 -17.18 14.05 5.14
C GLY A 64 -16.20 14.81 6.04
N VAL A 65 -14.95 15.02 5.61
CA VAL A 65 -13.95 15.82 6.34
C VAL A 65 -13.61 17.11 5.58
N GLY A 66 -13.43 17.02 4.26
CA GLY A 66 -13.04 18.14 3.41
C GLY A 66 -11.64 17.98 2.83
N GLU A 67 -11.05 19.11 2.47
CA GLU A 67 -9.72 19.20 1.85
C GLU A 67 -8.65 19.48 2.90
N SER A 68 -7.46 18.89 2.75
CA SER A 68 -6.34 19.08 3.68
C SER A 68 -5.00 18.97 2.98
N GLN A 69 -4.02 19.72 3.49
CA GLN A 69 -2.64 19.72 2.98
C GLN A 69 -1.89 18.47 3.43
N ILE A 70 -1.12 17.89 2.50
CA ILE A 70 -0.23 16.76 2.76
C ILE A 70 1.12 17.32 3.23
N VAL A 71 1.35 17.26 4.54
CA VAL A 71 2.55 17.83 5.19
C VAL A 71 3.77 16.90 5.19
N GLY A 72 3.57 15.60 4.96
CA GLY A 72 4.66 14.62 5.02
C GLY A 72 4.45 13.50 4.02
N TYR A 73 5.49 13.22 3.24
CA TYR A 73 5.49 12.23 2.16
C TYR A 73 6.93 11.73 1.92
N PRO A 74 7.09 10.53 1.32
CA PRO A 74 8.42 9.97 1.07
C PRO A 74 9.20 10.81 0.04
N ARG A 75 10.53 10.85 0.18
CA ARG A 75 11.43 11.66 -0.68
C ARG A 75 11.33 11.30 -2.16
N ASN A 76 11.01 10.04 -2.46
CA ASN A 76 10.89 9.52 -3.81
C ASN A 76 9.46 9.62 -4.38
N LEU A 77 8.60 10.49 -3.83
CA LEU A 77 7.22 10.66 -4.31
C LEU A 77 7.13 10.91 -5.83
N GLN A 78 8.13 11.56 -6.42
CA GLN A 78 8.18 11.84 -7.86
C GLN A 78 8.16 10.56 -8.72
N GLU A 79 8.72 9.45 -8.23
CA GLU A 79 8.77 8.16 -8.94
C GLU A 79 7.40 7.49 -9.11
N TYR A 80 6.39 7.97 -8.38
CA TYR A 80 5.06 7.38 -8.32
C TYR A 80 3.96 8.27 -8.91
N LYS A 81 4.31 9.44 -9.47
CA LYS A 81 3.31 10.42 -9.94
C LYS A 81 2.45 9.91 -11.10
N ASP A 82 2.99 9.01 -11.90
CA ASP A 82 2.34 8.37 -13.05
C ASP A 82 1.62 7.06 -12.68
N TRP A 83 1.69 6.63 -11.42
CA TRP A 83 1.06 5.39 -10.98
C TRP A 83 -0.42 5.61 -10.66
N GLU A 84 -1.22 4.58 -10.89
CA GLU A 84 -2.66 4.63 -10.63
C GLU A 84 -2.93 4.60 -9.11
N ILE A 85 -3.69 5.57 -8.62
CA ILE A 85 -4.11 5.62 -7.21
C ILE A 85 -5.19 4.56 -6.95
N ARG A 86 -4.95 3.69 -5.96
CA ARG A 86 -5.88 2.62 -5.56
C ARG A 86 -6.50 2.91 -4.20
N GLU A 87 -6.60 1.92 -3.33
CA GLU A 87 -7.21 2.11 -2.02
C GLU A 87 -6.28 2.85 -1.08
N ALA A 88 -6.86 3.59 -0.13
CA ALA A 88 -6.11 4.17 0.97
C ALA A 88 -6.65 3.74 2.32
N ARG A 89 -5.80 3.75 3.34
CA ARG A 89 -6.19 3.59 4.73
C ARG A 89 -5.82 4.84 5.52
N LEU A 90 -6.83 5.46 6.12
CA LEU A 90 -6.64 6.54 7.10
C LEU A 90 -6.37 5.91 8.46
N VAL A 91 -5.25 6.28 9.09
CA VAL A 91 -4.82 5.69 10.37
C VAL A 91 -4.57 6.81 11.38
N LEU A 92 -5.19 6.72 12.54
CA LEU A 92 -4.85 7.55 13.69
C LEU A 92 -3.78 6.83 14.51
N ARG A 93 -2.63 7.49 14.71
CA ARG A 93 -1.51 6.95 15.48
C ARG A 93 -0.78 8.10 16.16
N ASP A 94 -0.54 7.98 17.46
CA ASP A 94 0.27 8.94 18.24
C ASP A 94 -0.23 10.39 18.08
N GLY A 95 -1.56 10.59 18.08
CA GLY A 95 -2.21 11.88 17.88
C GLY A 95 -2.14 12.44 16.45
N LYS A 96 -1.52 11.71 15.51
CA LYS A 96 -1.34 12.10 14.12
C LYS A 96 -2.18 11.24 13.18
N VAL A 97 -2.58 11.84 12.06
CA VAL A 97 -3.34 11.17 11.01
C VAL A 97 -2.40 10.84 9.86
N TYR A 98 -2.38 9.58 9.46
CA TYR A 98 -1.57 9.08 8.35
C TYR A 98 -2.50 8.52 7.27
N LEU A 99 -2.23 8.90 6.03
CA LEU A 99 -2.89 8.32 4.86
C LEU A 99 -1.93 7.33 4.20
N LYS A 100 -2.27 6.04 4.25
CA LYS A 100 -1.52 4.99 3.57
C LYS A 100 -2.17 4.70 2.23
N VAL A 101 -1.55 5.09 1.14
CA VAL A 101 -2.11 4.98 -0.21
C VAL A 101 -1.43 3.84 -0.95
N SER A 102 -2.21 2.94 -1.54
CA SER A 102 -1.71 1.94 -2.47
C SER A 102 -1.69 2.54 -3.87
N LEU A 103 -0.58 2.36 -4.57
CA LEU A 103 -0.39 2.80 -5.95
C LEU A 103 -0.11 1.58 -6.83
N LEU A 104 -0.67 1.56 -8.04
CA LEU A 104 -0.48 0.49 -9.00
C LEU A 104 0.33 1.01 -10.18
N LYS A 105 1.49 0.38 -10.43
CA LYS A 105 2.23 0.53 -11.67
C LYS A 105 1.83 -0.59 -12.61
N SER A 106 1.34 -0.25 -13.81
CA SER A 106 1.31 -1.22 -14.89
C SER A 106 2.74 -1.46 -15.37
N TRP A 107 3.21 -2.69 -15.27
CA TRP A 107 4.50 -3.09 -15.80
C TRP A 107 4.28 -4.16 -16.84
N LYS A 108 4.90 -4.00 -18.01
CA LYS A 108 4.96 -5.05 -19.02
C LYS A 108 6.16 -5.92 -18.69
N GLU A 109 5.95 -7.22 -18.62
CA GLU A 109 7.05 -8.16 -18.48
C GLU A 109 8.03 -7.92 -19.64
N PRO A 110 9.31 -7.62 -19.34
CA PRO A 110 10.27 -7.39 -20.40
C PRO A 110 10.45 -8.67 -21.20
N GLU A 111 10.63 -8.56 -22.52
CA GLU A 111 11.08 -9.70 -23.31
C GLU A 111 12.47 -10.12 -22.80
N VAL A 112 12.56 -11.36 -22.31
CA VAL A 112 13.81 -11.91 -21.79
C VAL A 112 14.70 -12.22 -22.98
N ASN A 113 15.59 -11.29 -23.30
CA ASN A 113 16.57 -11.47 -24.37
C ASN A 113 17.78 -12.31 -23.93
N ASP A 114 18.04 -12.35 -22.62
CA ASP A 114 19.25 -12.94 -22.05
C ASP A 114 19.10 -13.18 -20.53
N GLY A 115 19.95 -14.04 -19.97
CA GLY A 115 19.96 -14.37 -18.55
C GLY A 115 21.31 -14.09 -17.90
N VAL A 116 21.29 -13.65 -16.65
CA VAL A 116 22.48 -13.60 -15.80
C VAL A 116 22.20 -14.47 -14.57
N ALA A 117 23.03 -15.47 -14.35
CA ALA A 117 23.02 -16.27 -13.15
C ALA A 117 23.71 -15.48 -12.03
N VAL A 118 23.01 -15.34 -10.90
CA VAL A 118 23.55 -14.73 -9.69
C VAL A 118 23.47 -15.76 -8.59
N ASP A 119 24.63 -16.18 -8.09
CA ASP A 119 24.76 -17.03 -6.90
C ASP A 119 25.32 -16.22 -5.74
N VAL A 120 24.65 -16.30 -4.58
CA VAL A 120 24.96 -15.49 -3.40
C VAL A 120 25.29 -16.42 -2.25
N ASN A 121 26.55 -16.43 -1.84
CA ASN A 121 27.05 -17.21 -0.71
C ASN A 121 27.75 -16.32 0.33
N MET A 122 28.03 -16.88 1.51
CA MET A 122 28.63 -16.11 2.62
C MET A 122 30.04 -15.57 2.32
N ALA A 123 30.77 -16.19 1.40
CA ALA A 123 32.15 -15.78 1.05
C ALA A 123 32.20 -14.84 -0.15
N GLU A 124 31.30 -15.01 -1.12
CA GLU A 124 31.33 -14.27 -2.38
C GLU A 124 29.96 -14.24 -3.05
N VAL A 125 29.79 -13.25 -3.92
CA VAL A 125 28.71 -13.17 -4.91
C VAL A 125 29.30 -13.47 -6.28
N VAL A 126 28.76 -14.49 -6.97
CA VAL A 126 29.17 -14.86 -8.32
C VAL A 126 28.09 -14.41 -9.30
N VAL A 127 28.48 -13.62 -10.30
CA VAL A 127 27.57 -13.11 -11.34
C VAL A 127 28.13 -13.50 -12.70
N GLY A 128 27.37 -14.23 -13.50
CA GLY A 128 27.86 -14.71 -14.80
C GLY A 128 26.75 -14.98 -15.81
N LYS A 129 27.12 -14.92 -17.09
CA LYS A 129 26.24 -15.30 -18.20
C LYS A 129 26.43 -16.76 -18.61
N ASP A 130 27.66 -17.23 -18.50
CA ASP A 130 28.10 -18.59 -18.79
C ASP A 130 29.36 -18.91 -17.95
N ASP A 131 29.92 -20.10 -18.12
CA ASP A 131 31.09 -20.58 -17.37
C ASP A 131 32.40 -19.84 -17.73
N GLU A 132 32.40 -19.00 -18.78
CA GLU A 132 33.57 -18.25 -19.23
C GLU A 132 33.50 -16.77 -18.84
N LYS A 133 32.29 -16.21 -18.77
CA LYS A 133 32.02 -14.79 -18.53
C LYS A 133 31.30 -14.61 -17.19
N TYR A 134 32.09 -14.70 -16.12
CA TYR A 134 31.63 -14.41 -14.77
C TYR A 134 32.61 -13.54 -13.98
N VAL A 135 32.08 -12.86 -12.96
CA VAL A 135 32.81 -12.05 -11.99
C VAL A 135 32.50 -12.55 -10.59
N ARG A 136 33.53 -12.59 -9.74
CA ARG A 136 33.40 -12.90 -8.32
C ARG A 136 33.64 -11.63 -7.51
N ILE A 137 32.68 -11.31 -6.66
CA ILE A 137 32.72 -10.14 -5.79
C ILE A 137 32.82 -10.66 -4.35
N PRO A 138 33.96 -10.44 -3.66
CA PRO A 138 34.07 -10.82 -2.25
C PRO A 138 33.12 -9.97 -1.40
N THR A 139 32.52 -10.60 -0.38
CA THR A 139 31.55 -9.97 0.53
C THR A 139 32.21 -9.50 1.82
#